data_AF-A0AAV5M4I2-F1
#
_entry.id   AF-A0AAV5M4I2-F1
#
_cell.length_a   1.000
_cell.length_b   1.000
_cell.length_c   1.000
_cell.angle_alpha   90.00
_cell.angle_beta   90.00
_cell.angle_gamma   90.00
#
_symmetry.space_group_name_H-M   'P 1'
#
loop_
_entity.id
_entity.type
_entity.pdbx_description
1 polymer ?
#
loop_
_entity_poly.entity_id
_entity_poly.type
_entity_poly.pdbx_seq_one_letter_code
_entity_poly.pdbx_strand_id
1 'polypeptide(L)'
;MMSSMKEKAHHPLASTPVRRETVAKLKVAINGFGRIGRKDSPLDVVVVNDSGGVKNASHLLKYGSMLGTFKAEVKIVDDTTISVDGKQIMVVFNRDPLKLPWADLGIDIVIEGTRVFVDYPGAGKHIQAGAKKVIITAPAKGADIPTYVVGVNEGDYSHEVSNIISNASCTSNCLAPFVKVMDEELGIVKGTMAITHSYTGDQVYWHSPKYYLDVELIQRILNSK
;
A
#
# COMPACT_ATOMS: atom_id res chain seq x y z
N MET A 1 57.14 -0.85 -43.20
CA MET A 1 57.06 -1.41 -41.82
C MET A 1 55.60 -1.66 -41.50
N MET A 2 55.26 -2.86 -41.04
CA MET A 2 53.90 -3.22 -40.62
C MET A 2 53.66 -2.76 -39.18
N SER A 3 52.48 -2.24 -38.88
CA SER A 3 51.93 -2.31 -37.52
C SER A 3 50.42 -2.46 -37.56
N SER A 4 50.01 -3.68 -37.21
CA SER A 4 48.65 -4.20 -37.12
C SER A 4 47.59 -3.23 -36.58
N MET A 5 46.42 -3.22 -37.23
CA MET A 5 45.16 -2.97 -36.53
C MET A 5 45.04 -3.96 -35.36
N LYS A 6 44.49 -3.53 -34.23
CA LYS A 6 43.97 -4.45 -33.20
C LYS A 6 42.53 -4.07 -32.91
N GLU A 7 41.63 -5.03 -33.11
CA GLU A 7 40.22 -4.90 -32.79
C GLU A 7 40.02 -4.57 -31.31
N LYS A 8 39.04 -3.73 -31.00
CA LYS A 8 38.48 -3.63 -29.66
C LYS A 8 37.67 -4.90 -29.40
N ALA A 9 38.29 -5.88 -28.74
CA ALA A 9 37.59 -7.06 -28.26
C ALA A 9 36.37 -6.63 -27.43
N HIS A 10 35.17 -7.06 -27.85
CA HIS A 10 33.99 -6.95 -27.01
C HIS A 10 34.21 -7.80 -25.76
N HIS A 11 34.36 -7.16 -24.61
CA HIS A 11 34.32 -7.85 -23.33
C HIS A 11 32.86 -8.29 -23.12
N PRO A 12 32.56 -9.59 -23.03
CA PRO A 12 31.20 -10.02 -22.75
C PRO A 12 30.86 -9.54 -21.34
N LEU A 13 29.84 -8.68 -21.23
CA LEU A 13 29.28 -8.29 -19.95
C LEU A 13 28.82 -9.57 -19.24
N ALA A 14 29.55 -9.96 -18.18
CA ALA A 14 29.23 -11.13 -17.40
C ALA A 14 27.78 -11.00 -16.92
N SER A 15 26.94 -11.98 -17.25
CA SER A 15 25.54 -11.97 -16.87
C SER A 15 25.43 -12.00 -15.35
N THR A 16 25.15 -10.85 -14.75
CA THR A 16 24.87 -10.74 -13.31
C THR A 16 23.83 -11.80 -12.96
N PRO A 17 24.12 -12.75 -12.06
CA PRO A 17 23.17 -13.78 -11.72
C PRO A 17 21.95 -13.11 -11.09
N VAL A 18 20.82 -13.16 -11.79
CA VAL A 18 19.53 -12.71 -11.25
C VAL A 18 19.24 -13.60 -10.05
N ARG A 19 19.56 -13.12 -8.84
CA ARG A 19 19.08 -13.72 -7.60
C ARG A 19 17.56 -13.70 -7.68
N ARG A 20 16.97 -14.87 -7.97
CA ARG A 20 15.57 -15.14 -7.63
C ARG A 20 15.49 -15.14 -6.12
N GLU A 21 15.18 -13.97 -5.57
CA GLU A 21 14.95 -13.81 -4.15
C GLU A 21 13.65 -14.55 -3.83
N THR A 22 13.77 -15.80 -3.37
CA THR A 22 12.66 -16.54 -2.75
C THR A 22 12.43 -15.99 -1.34
N VAL A 23 12.09 -14.70 -1.27
CA VAL A 23 11.49 -14.10 -0.08
C VAL A 23 10.12 -14.76 0.07
N ALA A 24 9.84 -15.33 1.25
CA ALA A 24 8.49 -15.76 1.58
C ALA A 24 7.57 -14.54 1.43
N LYS A 25 6.56 -14.64 0.54
CA LYS A 25 5.68 -13.49 0.29
C LYS A 25 4.96 -13.13 1.59
N LEU A 26 5.14 -11.89 2.04
CA LEU A 26 4.49 -11.36 3.23
C LEU A 26 2.98 -11.47 3.07
N LYS A 27 2.32 -12.06 4.06
CA LYS A 27 0.87 -12.21 4.11
C LYS A 27 0.23 -10.89 4.49
N VAL A 28 -0.62 -10.37 3.61
CA VAL A 28 -1.27 -9.08 3.75
C VAL A 28 -2.76 -9.22 3.91
N ALA A 29 -3.28 -8.53 4.92
CA ALA A 29 -4.70 -8.24 5.08
C ALA A 29 -4.99 -6.79 4.64
N ILE A 30 -6.14 -6.55 4.02
CA ILE A 30 -6.60 -5.18 3.73
C ILE A 30 -7.87 -4.89 4.53
N ASN A 31 -7.84 -3.89 5.40
CA ASN A 31 -9.01 -3.43 6.13
C ASN A 31 -9.68 -2.26 5.38
N GLY A 32 -10.93 -2.47 4.93
CA GLY A 32 -11.68 -1.52 4.11
C GLY A 32 -11.40 -1.71 2.63
N PHE A 33 -12.19 -2.57 1.98
CA PHE A 33 -12.05 -2.90 0.55
C PHE A 33 -12.66 -1.83 -0.38
N GLY A 34 -12.21 -0.59 -0.20
CA GLY A 34 -12.60 0.55 -1.01
C GLY A 34 -11.95 0.54 -2.41
N ARG A 35 -11.60 1.72 -2.92
CA ARG A 35 -11.06 1.89 -4.28
C ARG A 35 -9.55 1.55 -4.38
N ILE A 36 -9.17 0.38 -3.85
CA ILE A 36 -7.80 -0.16 -3.76
C ILE A 36 -7.07 -0.17 -5.11
N GLY A 37 -5.76 0.12 -5.06
CA GLY A 37 -4.85 0.04 -6.21
C GLY A 37 -4.73 -1.38 -6.76
N ARG A 38 -4.96 -1.53 -8.07
CA ARG A 38 -5.10 -2.83 -8.76
C ARG A 38 -3.86 -3.21 -9.59
N LYS A 39 -2.67 -3.13 -9.00
CA LYS A 39 -1.39 -3.40 -9.67
C LYS A 39 -0.70 -4.63 -9.12
N ASP A 40 0.17 -5.22 -9.95
CA ASP A 40 1.04 -6.32 -9.57
C ASP A 40 1.92 -5.93 -8.38
N SER A 41 1.74 -6.62 -7.27
CA SER A 41 2.53 -6.48 -6.05
C SER A 41 3.11 -7.85 -5.67
N PRO A 42 4.37 -7.93 -5.20
CA PRO A 42 4.92 -9.15 -4.61
C PRO A 42 4.22 -9.59 -3.31
N LEU A 43 3.39 -8.74 -2.69
CA LEU A 43 2.67 -9.04 -1.44
C LEU A 43 1.61 -10.12 -1.64
N ASP A 44 1.48 -11.01 -0.66
CA ASP A 44 0.45 -12.03 -0.67
C ASP A 44 -0.81 -11.53 0.03
N VAL A 45 -1.64 -10.76 -0.68
CA VAL A 45 -2.98 -10.39 -0.17
C VAL A 45 -3.80 -11.67 0.02
N VAL A 46 -4.04 -12.09 1.27
CA VAL A 46 -4.76 -13.34 1.59
C VAL A 46 -6.19 -13.09 2.07
N VAL A 47 -6.46 -11.89 2.60
CA VAL A 47 -7.75 -11.56 3.19
C VAL A 47 -8.09 -10.07 3.05
N VAL A 48 -9.37 -9.77 2.89
CA VAL A 48 -9.90 -8.41 2.86
C VAL A 48 -11.10 -8.30 3.80
N ASN A 49 -11.18 -7.23 4.58
CA ASN A 49 -12.34 -6.94 5.43
C ASN A 49 -13.24 -5.92 4.71
N ASP A 50 -14.46 -6.32 4.38
CA ASP A 50 -15.42 -5.49 3.65
C ASP A 50 -16.88 -5.76 4.06
N SER A 51 -17.67 -4.69 4.18
CA SER A 51 -19.10 -4.79 4.52
C SER A 51 -20.01 -5.21 3.36
N GLY A 52 -19.52 -5.18 2.12
CA GLY A 52 -20.28 -5.57 0.94
C GLY A 52 -20.21 -7.07 0.61
N GLY A 53 -19.31 -7.82 1.24
CA GLY A 53 -19.11 -9.26 1.00
C GLY A 53 -18.61 -9.58 -0.42
N VAL A 54 -18.47 -10.88 -0.72
CA VAL A 54 -17.83 -11.38 -1.95
C VAL A 54 -18.41 -10.81 -3.25
N LYS A 55 -19.73 -10.56 -3.31
CA LYS A 55 -20.40 -10.03 -4.51
C LYS A 55 -19.99 -8.59 -4.81
N ASN A 56 -20.01 -7.72 -3.81
CA ASN A 56 -19.57 -6.33 -3.99
C ASN A 56 -18.06 -6.24 -4.15
N ALA A 57 -17.28 -6.97 -3.35
CA ALA A 57 -15.83 -6.99 -3.44
C ALA A 57 -15.35 -7.45 -4.83
N SER A 58 -15.84 -8.58 -5.35
CA SER A 58 -15.48 -9.05 -6.70
C SER A 58 -15.88 -8.07 -7.81
N HIS A 59 -17.07 -7.46 -7.74
CA HIS A 59 -17.52 -6.48 -8.72
C HIS A 59 -16.67 -5.19 -8.68
N LEU A 60 -16.42 -4.64 -7.49
CA LEU A 60 -15.61 -3.43 -7.28
C LEU A 60 -14.12 -3.66 -7.54
N LEU A 61 -13.64 -4.91 -7.51
CA LEU A 61 -12.30 -5.27 -7.99
C LEU A 61 -12.27 -5.35 -9.52
N LYS A 62 -13.27 -6.01 -10.13
CA LYS A 62 -13.28 -6.26 -11.58
C LYS A 62 -13.55 -5.00 -12.40
N TYR A 63 -14.46 -4.12 -11.97
CA TYR A 63 -14.89 -2.94 -12.73
C TYR A 63 -14.55 -1.66 -11.99
N GLY A 64 -13.91 -0.70 -12.66
CA GLY A 64 -13.58 0.61 -12.07
C GLY A 64 -13.73 1.72 -13.08
N SER A 65 -14.46 2.78 -12.72
CA SER A 65 -14.75 3.89 -13.64
C SER A 65 -13.50 4.69 -14.04
N MET A 66 -12.51 4.78 -13.15
CA MET A 66 -11.26 5.53 -13.39
C MET A 66 -10.13 4.66 -13.94
N LEU A 67 -9.97 3.43 -13.44
CA LEU A 67 -8.89 2.50 -13.80
C LEU A 67 -9.30 1.47 -14.88
N GLY A 68 -10.54 1.53 -15.36
CA GLY A 68 -11.11 0.58 -16.29
C GLY A 68 -11.42 -0.79 -15.66
N THR A 69 -11.65 -1.77 -16.53
CA THR A 69 -11.85 -3.18 -16.16
C THR A 69 -10.51 -3.82 -15.82
N PHE A 70 -10.41 -4.42 -14.64
CA PHE A 70 -9.22 -5.17 -14.23
C PHE A 70 -9.07 -6.41 -15.10
N LYS A 71 -7.86 -6.63 -15.64
CA LYS A 71 -7.62 -7.66 -16.68
C LYS A 71 -7.68 -9.09 -16.12
N ALA A 72 -7.22 -9.29 -14.88
CA ALA A 72 -7.27 -10.57 -14.17
C ALA A 72 -8.66 -11.19 -14.16
N GLU A 73 -8.73 -12.51 -14.19
CA GLU A 73 -9.94 -13.27 -13.98
C GLU A 73 -10.37 -13.16 -12.50
N VAL A 74 -11.51 -12.51 -12.25
CA VAL A 74 -12.09 -12.40 -10.90
C VAL A 74 -13.34 -13.27 -10.83
N LYS A 75 -13.35 -14.25 -9.92
CA LYS A 75 -14.45 -15.19 -9.69
C LYS A 75 -14.86 -15.17 -8.23
N ILE A 76 -16.14 -15.45 -7.96
CA ILE A 76 -16.60 -15.83 -6.62
C ILE A 76 -16.45 -17.34 -6.51
N VAL A 77 -15.85 -17.83 -5.43
CA VAL A 77 -15.67 -19.27 -5.17
C VAL A 77 -16.80 -19.77 -4.25
N ASP A 78 -17.06 -19.04 -3.18
CA ASP A 78 -18.08 -19.28 -2.18
C ASP A 78 -18.52 -17.96 -1.52
N ASP A 79 -19.40 -18.00 -0.52
CA ASP A 79 -19.93 -16.80 0.17
C ASP A 79 -18.87 -15.97 0.93
N THR A 80 -17.67 -16.52 1.13
CA THR A 80 -16.54 -15.93 1.87
C THR A 80 -15.25 -15.82 1.06
N THR A 81 -15.18 -16.33 -0.17
CA THR A 81 -13.92 -16.38 -0.96
C THR A 81 -14.10 -15.85 -2.38
N ILE A 82 -13.18 -14.98 -2.80
CA ILE A 82 -12.98 -14.61 -4.21
C ILE A 82 -11.68 -15.23 -4.74
N SER A 83 -11.61 -15.48 -6.05
CA SER A 83 -10.41 -15.90 -6.75
C SER A 83 -9.99 -14.84 -7.77
N VAL A 84 -8.69 -14.55 -7.84
CA VAL A 84 -8.06 -13.60 -8.75
C VAL A 84 -6.92 -14.32 -9.47
N ASP A 85 -7.06 -14.58 -10.77
CA ASP A 85 -6.14 -15.41 -11.58
C ASP A 85 -5.79 -16.76 -10.90
N GLY A 86 -6.79 -17.40 -10.29
CA GLY A 86 -6.65 -18.67 -9.57
C GLY A 86 -6.20 -18.56 -8.12
N LYS A 87 -5.68 -17.40 -7.68
CA LYS A 87 -5.33 -17.16 -6.28
C LYS A 87 -6.57 -16.83 -5.45
N GLN A 88 -6.79 -17.57 -4.36
CA GLN A 88 -7.88 -17.32 -3.43
C GLN A 88 -7.57 -16.15 -2.47
N ILE A 89 -8.59 -15.33 -2.19
CA ILE A 89 -8.57 -14.23 -1.23
C ILE A 89 -9.87 -14.32 -0.42
N MET A 90 -9.75 -14.44 0.90
CA MET A 90 -10.92 -14.49 1.78
C MET A 90 -11.50 -13.08 1.97
N VAL A 91 -12.83 -12.96 1.99
CA VAL A 91 -13.58 -11.75 2.28
C VAL A 91 -14.28 -11.96 3.62
N VAL A 92 -13.82 -11.24 4.64
CA VAL A 92 -14.43 -11.23 5.98
C VAL A 92 -15.21 -9.94 6.19
N PHE A 93 -16.08 -9.92 7.19
CA PHE A 93 -16.73 -8.70 7.65
C PHE A 93 -16.71 -8.59 9.17
N ASN A 94 -16.01 -7.60 9.71
CA ASN A 94 -16.23 -7.10 11.06
C ASN A 94 -15.97 -5.59 11.16
N ARG A 95 -16.72 -4.90 12.02
CA ARG A 95 -16.49 -3.48 12.35
C ARG A 95 -15.48 -3.29 13.47
N ASP A 96 -15.24 -4.33 14.27
CA ASP A 96 -14.27 -4.33 15.35
C ASP A 96 -13.01 -5.09 14.93
N PRO A 97 -11.85 -4.42 14.75
CA PRO A 97 -10.62 -5.09 14.33
C PRO A 97 -10.15 -6.21 15.25
N LEU A 98 -10.52 -6.17 16.54
CA LEU A 98 -10.19 -7.21 17.53
C LEU A 98 -10.80 -8.58 17.21
N LYS A 99 -11.83 -8.62 16.34
CA LYS A 99 -12.57 -9.82 15.95
C LYS A 99 -12.21 -10.32 14.55
N LEU A 100 -11.16 -9.76 13.93
CA LEU A 100 -10.68 -10.17 12.62
C LEU A 100 -9.61 -11.27 12.81
N PRO A 101 -9.60 -12.34 11.98
CA PRO A 101 -8.80 -13.54 12.21
C PRO A 101 -7.33 -13.38 11.77
N TRP A 102 -6.64 -12.31 12.20
CA TRP A 102 -5.28 -12.04 11.73
C TRP A 102 -4.26 -13.04 12.29
N ALA A 103 -4.40 -13.46 13.55
CA ALA A 103 -3.61 -14.52 14.16
C ALA A 103 -3.74 -15.85 13.40
N ASP A 104 -4.98 -16.31 13.18
CA ASP A 104 -5.28 -17.62 12.57
C ASP A 104 -4.75 -17.74 11.14
N LEU A 105 -4.78 -16.63 10.39
CA LEU A 105 -4.27 -16.55 9.02
C LEU A 105 -2.74 -16.32 8.96
N GLY A 106 -2.12 -15.93 10.07
CA GLY A 106 -0.71 -15.55 10.15
C GLY A 106 -0.39 -14.29 9.36
N ILE A 107 -1.17 -13.23 9.55
CA ILE A 107 -0.99 -11.95 8.82
C ILE A 107 0.28 -11.24 9.28
N ASP A 108 1.18 -10.95 8.34
CA ASP A 108 2.35 -10.12 8.61
C ASP A 108 1.96 -8.64 8.67
N ILE A 109 1.16 -8.17 7.71
CA ILE A 109 0.86 -6.75 7.53
C ILE A 109 -0.63 -6.52 7.31
N VAL A 110 -1.19 -5.58 8.06
CA VAL A 110 -2.50 -4.99 7.76
C VAL A 110 -2.31 -3.66 7.04
N ILE A 111 -2.95 -3.52 5.88
CA ILE A 111 -3.18 -2.23 5.23
C ILE A 111 -4.47 -1.65 5.80
N GLU A 112 -4.35 -0.59 6.59
CA GLU A 112 -5.49 0.11 7.19
C GLU A 112 -6.01 1.19 6.21
N GLY A 113 -7.07 0.83 5.48
CA GLY A 113 -7.67 1.59 4.39
C GLY A 113 -8.99 2.29 4.73
N THR A 114 -9.56 2.09 5.92
CA THR A 114 -10.88 2.63 6.29
C THR A 114 -10.85 4.13 6.60
N ARG A 115 -9.68 4.68 6.97
CA ARG A 115 -9.48 6.00 7.59
C ARG A 115 -10.17 6.20 8.95
N VAL A 116 -10.76 5.15 9.54
CA VAL A 116 -11.36 5.20 10.89
C VAL A 116 -10.29 5.02 11.95
N PHE A 117 -9.43 4.01 11.78
CA PHE A 117 -8.39 3.62 12.73
C PHE A 117 -7.05 4.30 12.41
N VAL A 118 -7.02 5.63 12.52
CA VAL A 118 -5.85 6.47 12.17
C VAL A 118 -5.03 6.92 13.39
N ASP A 119 -5.39 6.49 14.59
CA ASP A 119 -4.64 6.71 15.82
C ASP A 119 -4.01 5.41 16.35
N TYR A 120 -3.05 5.54 17.27
CA TYR A 120 -2.35 4.38 17.83
C TYR A 120 -3.28 3.38 18.54
N PRO A 121 -4.27 3.80 19.36
CA PRO A 121 -5.20 2.87 19.99
C PRO A 121 -6.12 2.16 19.01
N GLY A 122 -6.57 2.82 17.95
CA GLY A 122 -7.42 2.25 16.91
C GLY A 122 -6.66 1.25 16.04
N ALA A 123 -5.53 1.67 15.46
CA ALA A 123 -4.69 0.82 14.63
C ALA A 123 -4.09 -0.35 15.43
N GLY A 124 -3.74 -0.13 16.70
CA GLY A 124 -3.20 -1.15 17.61
C GLY A 124 -4.12 -2.34 17.86
N LYS A 125 -5.43 -2.21 17.60
CA LYS A 125 -6.37 -3.35 17.62
C LYS A 125 -6.02 -4.42 16.59
N HIS A 126 -5.45 -4.05 15.44
CA HIS A 126 -5.00 -5.02 14.45
C HIS A 126 -3.78 -5.82 14.94
N ILE A 127 -2.88 -5.19 15.69
CA ILE A 127 -1.76 -5.88 16.35
C ILE A 127 -2.29 -6.85 17.41
N GLN A 128 -3.25 -6.41 18.23
CA GLN A 128 -3.89 -7.25 19.26
C GLN A 128 -4.65 -8.45 18.67
N ALA A 129 -5.23 -8.32 17.46
CA ALA A 129 -5.83 -9.41 16.71
C ALA A 129 -4.83 -10.35 16.02
N GLY A 130 -3.52 -10.07 16.12
CA GLY A 130 -2.44 -10.96 15.70
C GLY A 130 -1.66 -10.54 14.45
N ALA A 131 -1.89 -9.34 13.89
CA ALA A 131 -1.04 -8.81 12.83
C ALA A 131 0.31 -8.34 13.37
N LYS A 132 1.41 -8.52 12.62
CA LYS A 132 2.75 -8.09 13.07
C LYS A 132 3.00 -6.59 12.87
N LYS A 133 2.47 -6.00 11.80
CA LYS A 133 2.63 -4.57 11.47
C LYS A 133 1.34 -3.99 10.85
N VAL A 134 1.10 -2.70 11.07
CA VAL A 134 -0.03 -1.96 10.49
C VAL A 134 0.48 -0.77 9.70
N ILE A 135 -0.02 -0.59 8.48
CA ILE A 135 0.28 0.53 7.61
C ILE A 135 -1.00 1.32 7.41
N ILE A 136 -1.10 2.45 8.10
CA ILE A 136 -2.20 3.40 7.98
C ILE A 136 -1.98 4.20 6.71
N THR A 137 -2.98 4.24 5.85
CA THR A 137 -2.85 4.85 4.52
C THR A 137 -3.35 6.30 4.44
N ALA A 138 -3.69 6.88 5.59
CA ALA A 138 -3.98 8.29 5.79
C ALA A 138 -3.00 8.90 6.81
N PRO A 139 -2.90 10.25 6.92
CA PRO A 139 -2.15 10.89 8.00
C PRO A 139 -2.63 10.38 9.36
N ALA A 140 -1.70 9.95 10.19
CA ALA A 140 -2.02 9.51 11.54
C ALA A 140 -2.45 10.68 12.44
N LYS A 141 -3.17 10.36 13.51
CA LYS A 141 -3.49 11.28 14.61
C LYS A 141 -2.56 11.00 15.78
N GLY A 142 -1.98 12.07 16.34
CA GLY A 142 -0.95 12.00 17.37
C GLY A 142 0.46 11.94 16.78
N ALA A 143 1.46 12.26 17.59
CA ALA A 143 2.87 12.25 17.18
C ALA A 143 3.50 10.84 17.25
N ASP A 144 2.81 9.88 17.87
CA ASP A 144 3.35 8.55 18.23
C ASP A 144 3.41 7.56 17.05
N ILE A 145 2.90 7.95 15.89
CA ILE A 145 2.94 7.13 14.66
C ILE A 145 3.87 7.81 13.65
N PRO A 146 5.06 7.25 13.38
CA PRO A 146 5.97 7.80 12.40
C PRO A 146 5.34 7.74 11.00
N THR A 147 5.58 8.80 10.23
CA THR A 147 5.00 8.99 8.89
C THR A 147 6.12 8.97 7.86
N TYR A 148 5.97 8.12 6.85
CA TYR A 148 6.97 7.91 5.81
C TYR A 148 6.39 8.25 4.43
N VAL A 149 7.18 8.98 3.65
CA VAL A 149 6.99 9.25 2.23
C VAL A 149 8.18 8.67 1.49
N VAL A 150 7.88 7.80 0.52
CA VAL A 150 8.88 7.11 -0.29
C VAL A 150 9.51 8.06 -1.31
N GLY A 151 10.83 8.01 -1.46
CA GLY A 151 11.66 8.95 -2.19
C GLY A 151 12.07 10.18 -1.36
N VAL A 152 11.73 10.21 -0.06
CA VAL A 152 11.90 11.38 0.80
C VAL A 152 12.57 11.01 2.12
N ASN A 153 11.91 10.21 2.96
CA ASN A 153 12.36 9.87 4.31
C ASN A 153 12.20 8.37 4.66
N GLU A 154 12.05 7.49 3.67
CA GLU A 154 12.01 6.04 3.90
C GLU A 154 13.31 5.47 4.47
N GLY A 155 14.44 6.16 4.32
CA GLY A 155 15.72 5.80 4.95
C GLY A 155 15.71 5.93 6.48
N ASP A 156 14.75 6.66 7.05
CA ASP A 156 14.54 6.77 8.50
C ASP A 156 13.63 5.65 9.05
N TYR A 157 13.14 4.76 8.18
CA TYR A 157 12.36 3.61 8.60
C TYR A 157 13.27 2.50 9.14
N SER A 158 12.87 1.91 10.27
CA SER A 158 13.35 0.59 10.67
C SER A 158 12.21 -0.24 11.23
N HIS A 159 12.37 -1.56 11.20
CA HIS A 159 11.35 -2.47 11.71
C HIS A 159 11.06 -2.26 13.21
N GLU A 160 12.09 -1.90 13.97
CA GLU A 160 12.10 -1.73 15.43
C GLU A 160 11.39 -0.46 15.91
N VAL A 161 11.40 0.61 15.11
CA VAL A 161 10.91 1.94 15.51
C VAL A 161 9.41 1.95 15.80
N SER A 162 8.60 1.28 14.99
CA SER A 162 7.16 1.12 15.27
C SER A 162 6.52 -0.02 14.49
N ASN A 163 5.59 -0.72 15.15
CA ASN A 163 4.67 -1.68 14.53
C ASN A 163 3.46 -1.03 13.86
N ILE A 164 3.30 0.29 13.98
CA ILE A 164 2.23 1.08 13.35
C ILE A 164 2.87 2.28 12.67
N ILE A 165 2.72 2.39 11.35
CA ILE A 165 3.29 3.49 10.55
C ILE A 165 2.22 4.14 9.68
N SER A 166 2.41 5.41 9.33
CA SER A 166 1.57 6.13 8.37
C SER A 166 2.28 6.29 7.03
N ASN A 167 1.54 6.06 5.95
CA ASN A 167 1.94 6.30 4.56
C ASN A 167 1.53 7.73 4.08
N ALA A 168 1.35 8.64 5.04
CA ALA A 168 0.93 10.03 4.84
C ALA A 168 -0.41 10.17 4.08
N SER A 169 -0.53 11.21 3.24
CA SER A 169 -1.66 11.43 2.32
C SER A 169 -1.18 11.46 0.87
N CYS A 170 -2.11 11.33 -0.09
CA CYS A 170 -1.82 11.56 -1.51
C CYS A 170 -1.20 12.94 -1.78
N THR A 171 -1.66 13.98 -1.08
CA THR A 171 -1.11 15.34 -1.16
C THR A 171 0.32 15.41 -0.60
N SER A 172 0.58 14.77 0.54
CA SER A 172 1.91 14.70 1.15
C SER A 172 2.91 14.01 0.23
N ASN A 173 2.52 12.88 -0.36
CA ASN A 173 3.37 12.12 -1.29
C ASN A 173 3.61 12.85 -2.61
N CYS A 174 2.65 13.68 -3.06
CA CYS A 174 2.84 14.55 -4.22
C CYS A 174 3.82 15.71 -3.91
N LEU A 175 3.68 16.35 -2.76
CA LEU A 175 4.40 17.59 -2.41
C LEU A 175 5.82 17.34 -1.88
N ALA A 176 6.00 16.34 -1.02
CA ALA A 176 7.23 16.18 -0.24
C ALA A 176 8.51 15.98 -1.09
N PRO A 177 8.52 15.29 -2.24
CA PRO A 177 9.70 15.21 -3.10
C PRO A 177 10.16 16.58 -3.63
N PHE A 178 9.23 17.47 -3.99
CA PHE A 178 9.57 18.83 -4.42
C PHE A 178 10.08 19.68 -3.26
N VAL A 179 9.44 19.57 -2.09
CA VAL A 179 9.87 20.29 -0.87
C VAL A 179 11.28 19.85 -0.47
N LYS A 180 11.58 18.55 -0.49
CA LYS A 180 12.91 18.02 -0.20
C LYS A 180 13.99 18.64 -1.07
N VAL A 181 13.85 18.58 -2.40
CA VAL A 181 14.83 19.15 -3.33
C VAL A 181 14.98 20.67 -3.17
N MET A 182 13.87 21.39 -2.98
CA MET A 182 13.93 22.84 -2.76
C MET A 182 14.59 23.21 -1.42
N ASP A 183 14.40 22.42 -0.37
CA ASP A 183 14.99 22.69 0.94
C ASP A 183 16.48 22.33 0.98
N GLU A 184 16.87 21.17 0.42
CA GLU A 184 18.26 20.71 0.33
C GLU A 184 19.14 21.62 -0.55
N GLU A 185 18.62 22.11 -1.68
CA GLU A 185 19.40 22.91 -2.64
C GLU A 185 19.30 24.43 -2.41
N LEU A 186 18.17 24.93 -1.88
CA LEU A 186 17.89 26.38 -1.81
C LEU A 186 17.56 26.91 -0.40
N GLY A 187 17.17 26.03 0.55
CA GLY A 187 16.75 26.38 1.91
C GLY A 187 15.40 27.11 1.99
N ILE A 188 14.33 26.42 2.40
CA ILE A 188 12.99 27.00 2.48
C ILE A 188 12.80 27.74 3.82
N VAL A 189 12.71 29.07 3.77
CA VAL A 189 12.36 29.88 4.95
C VAL A 189 10.87 29.82 5.28
N LYS A 190 10.01 29.85 4.27
CA LYS A 190 8.54 29.73 4.38
C LYS A 190 7.91 29.45 3.01
N GLY A 191 6.76 28.80 3.01
CA GLY A 191 5.98 28.54 1.79
C GLY A 191 4.48 28.57 2.07
N THR A 192 3.70 28.72 0.99
CA THR A 192 2.26 28.44 0.99
C THR A 192 1.97 27.47 -0.15
N MET A 193 0.98 26.61 0.04
CA MET A 193 0.64 25.56 -0.91
C MET A 193 -0.87 25.53 -1.10
N ALA A 194 -1.30 25.51 -2.36
CA ALA A 194 -2.68 25.30 -2.76
C ALA A 194 -2.73 24.10 -3.71
N ILE A 195 -3.75 23.26 -3.57
CA ILE A 195 -3.95 22.09 -4.42
C ILE A 195 -5.35 22.06 -5.01
N THR A 196 -5.40 22.02 -6.34
CA THR A 196 -6.61 21.64 -7.08
C THR A 196 -6.73 20.13 -7.03
N HIS A 197 -7.53 19.61 -6.11
CA HIS A 197 -7.70 18.17 -5.87
C HIS A 197 -8.99 17.64 -6.50
N SER A 198 -8.97 16.42 -7.05
CA SER A 198 -10.19 15.73 -7.51
C SER A 198 -11.15 15.46 -6.36
N TYR A 199 -12.45 15.36 -6.63
CA TYR A 199 -13.41 14.92 -5.63
C TYR A 199 -13.10 13.47 -5.18
N THR A 200 -13.25 13.19 -3.89
CA THR A 200 -13.10 11.83 -3.34
C THR A 200 -14.42 11.36 -2.75
N GLY A 201 -14.53 10.08 -2.40
CA GLY A 201 -15.75 9.56 -1.76
C GLY A 201 -16.04 10.21 -0.40
N ASP A 202 -15.08 10.96 0.17
CA ASP A 202 -15.32 11.80 1.36
C ASP A 202 -16.05 13.12 1.07
N GLN A 203 -16.32 13.45 -0.19
CA GLN A 203 -17.17 14.57 -0.56
C GLN A 203 -18.61 14.13 -0.77
N VAL A 204 -19.54 14.96 -0.29
CA VAL A 204 -20.98 14.77 -0.38
C VAL A 204 -21.45 15.00 -1.82
N TYR A 205 -22.04 13.98 -2.45
CA TYR A 205 -22.76 14.16 -3.73
C TYR A 205 -24.07 14.95 -3.51
N TRP A 206 -24.74 14.64 -2.39
CA TRP A 206 -25.73 15.44 -1.65
C TRP A 206 -25.50 15.12 -0.16
N HIS A 207 -26.08 15.89 0.78
CA HIS A 207 -25.83 15.84 2.25
C HIS A 207 -25.85 14.41 2.90
N SER A 208 -24.76 13.59 2.81
CA SER A 208 -24.45 12.32 3.53
C SER A 208 -23.01 11.72 3.25
N PRO A 209 -22.35 10.96 4.15
CA PRO A 209 -20.90 10.58 4.13
C PRO A 209 -20.51 9.18 3.54
N LYS A 210 -19.25 8.73 3.29
CA LYS A 210 -17.87 9.29 3.01
C LYS A 210 -16.90 8.15 2.43
N TYR A 211 -15.57 8.38 2.24
CA TYR A 211 -14.38 7.44 2.13
C TYR A 211 -13.72 7.05 0.74
N TYR A 212 -12.37 6.81 0.68
CA TYR A 212 -11.53 6.33 -0.49
C TYR A 212 -10.07 5.92 -0.08
N LEU A 213 -9.34 5.00 -0.78
CA LEU A 213 -7.85 4.84 -0.65
C LEU A 213 -7.06 4.02 -1.73
N ASP A 214 -5.73 4.23 -1.84
CA ASP A 214 -4.75 3.72 -2.84
C ASP A 214 -3.56 2.97 -2.18
N VAL A 215 -2.87 2.06 -2.90
CA VAL A 215 -2.02 0.97 -2.34
C VAL A 215 -0.60 0.85 -2.94
N GLU A 216 -0.31 1.36 -4.14
CA GLU A 216 1.00 1.14 -4.83
C GLU A 216 2.22 1.64 -4.04
N LEU A 217 2.02 2.66 -3.20
CA LEU A 217 3.03 3.31 -2.40
C LEU A 217 3.54 2.46 -1.21
N ILE A 218 2.64 1.64 -0.63
CA ILE A 218 2.94 0.77 0.53
C ILE A 218 4.05 -0.23 0.20
N GLN A 219 4.06 -0.70 -1.04
CA GLN A 219 5.04 -1.66 -1.54
C GLN A 219 6.48 -1.16 -1.41
N ARG A 220 6.69 0.15 -1.61
CA ARG A 220 8.04 0.70 -1.63
C ARG A 220 8.59 0.90 -0.21
N ILE A 221 7.76 1.23 0.77
CA ILE A 221 8.14 1.24 2.21
C ILE A 221 8.61 -0.15 2.66
N LEU A 222 7.97 -1.21 2.19
CA LEU A 222 8.32 -2.59 2.56
C LEU A 222 9.57 -3.13 1.84
N ASN A 223 10.06 -2.42 0.83
CA ASN A 223 11.22 -2.81 0.02
C ASN A 223 12.43 -1.87 0.23
N SER A 224 12.27 -0.73 0.91
CA SER A 224 13.39 0.06 1.44
C SER A 224 14.03 -0.71 2.59
N LYS A 225 15.31 -1.05 2.41
CA LYS A 225 16.13 -1.79 3.38
C LYS A 225 16.61 -0.90 4.52
#